data_AF-A0A4Q7YPJ1-F1
#
_entry.id   AF-A0A4Q7YPJ1-F1
#
_cell.length_a   1.000
_cell.length_b   1.000
_cell.length_c   1.000
_cell.angle_alpha   90.00
_cell.angle_beta   90.00
_cell.angle_gamma   90.00
#
_symmetry.space_group_name_H-M   'P 1'
#
loop_
_entity.id
_entity.type
_entity.pdbx_description
1 polymer ?
#
loop_
_entity_poly.entity_id
_entity_poly.type
_entity_poly.pdbx_seq_one_letter_code
_entity_poly.pdbx_strand_id
1 'polypeptide(L)'
;MFSEPGDSFLITLVNCSLFKYTEFGSLPTFDLQEIAQLSPEILYVTNEDPLVISCVNGTMELIYESILIALSPGINVSYEDLTDANTRYWNRIRT
;
A
#
# COMPACT_ATOMS: atom_id res chain seq x y z
N MET A 1 -12.81 -9.42 -7.31
CA MET A 1 -11.75 -9.89 -8.23
C MET A 1 -11.77 -8.99 -9.46
N PHE A 2 -10.62 -8.52 -9.90
CA PHE A 2 -10.49 -7.76 -11.16
C PHE A 2 -10.71 -8.69 -12.35
N SER A 3 -11.23 -8.14 -13.46
CA SER A 3 -11.35 -8.86 -14.73
C SER A 3 -10.00 -8.98 -15.45
N GLU A 4 -9.10 -8.03 -15.19
CA GLU A 4 -7.76 -7.98 -15.76
C GLU A 4 -6.78 -8.87 -15.00
N PRO A 5 -5.72 -9.39 -15.67
CA PRO A 5 -4.68 -10.17 -15.00
C PRO A 5 -3.86 -9.31 -14.03
N GLY A 6 -3.38 -9.92 -12.95
CA GLY A 6 -2.57 -9.27 -11.93
C GLY A 6 -2.74 -9.95 -10.57
N ASP A 7 -1.63 -10.14 -9.87
CA ASP A 7 -1.55 -10.77 -8.54
C ASP A 7 -1.18 -9.78 -7.42
N SER A 8 -0.82 -8.57 -7.81
CA SER A 8 -0.31 -7.52 -6.92
C SER A 8 -0.70 -6.13 -7.45
N PHE A 9 -0.69 -5.17 -6.54
CA PHE A 9 -0.88 -3.77 -6.86
C PHE A 9 0.47 -3.05 -6.92
N LEU A 10 0.61 -2.17 -7.91
CA LEU A 10 1.65 -1.16 -7.98
C LEU A 10 1.06 0.15 -7.48
N ILE A 11 1.63 0.68 -6.41
CA ILE A 11 1.21 1.93 -5.79
C ILE A 11 2.29 2.98 -6.08
N THR A 12 1.90 4.08 -6.71
CA THR A 12 2.77 5.22 -6.98
C THR A 12 2.38 6.39 -6.09
N LEU A 13 3.32 6.86 -5.27
CA LEU A 13 3.17 8.03 -4.42
C LEU A 13 3.63 9.27 -5.19
N VAL A 14 2.69 10.12 -5.59
CA VAL A 14 2.97 11.35 -6.35
C VAL A 14 3.43 12.43 -5.37
N ASN A 15 4.53 13.11 -5.70
CA ASN A 15 5.15 14.15 -4.88
C ASN A 15 5.39 13.70 -3.42
N CYS A 16 5.90 12.48 -3.26
CA CYS A 16 6.29 11.94 -1.96
C CYS A 16 7.46 12.75 -1.36
N SER A 17 7.20 13.41 -0.23
CA SER A 17 8.20 14.19 0.50
C SER A 17 8.73 13.47 1.74
N LEU A 18 8.06 12.41 2.20
CA LEU A 18 8.52 11.56 3.29
C LEU A 18 8.17 10.10 3.00
N PHE A 19 9.18 9.25 3.02
CA PHE A 19 9.02 7.81 3.15
C PHE A 19 9.99 7.32 4.22
N LYS A 20 9.46 6.97 5.39
CA LYS A 20 10.25 6.54 6.54
C LYS A 20 9.73 5.21 7.06
N TYR A 21 10.64 4.31 7.38
CA TYR A 21 10.32 3.07 8.08
C TYR A 21 11.14 2.97 9.37
N THR A 22 10.49 2.54 10.44
CA THR A 22 11.13 2.31 11.74
C THR A 22 10.78 0.91 12.21
N GLU A 23 11.73 -0.02 12.14
CA GLU A 23 11.61 -1.33 12.76
C GLU A 23 11.70 -1.19 14.29
N PHE A 24 10.97 -2.01 15.05
CA PHE A 24 10.98 -1.94 16.50
C PHE A 24 12.37 -2.20 17.10
N GLY A 25 12.86 -1.25 17.90
CA GLY A 25 14.18 -1.34 18.52
C GLY A 25 15.34 -0.90 17.61
N SER A 26 15.05 -0.48 16.38
CA SER A 26 16.02 -0.01 15.41
C SER A 26 15.91 1.51 15.19
N LEU A 27 16.93 2.10 14.57
CA LEU A 27 16.86 3.47 14.08
C LEU A 27 15.97 3.55 12.83
N PRO A 28 15.30 4.69 12.58
CA PRO A 28 14.54 4.88 11.36
C PRO A 28 15.45 4.89 10.14
N THR A 29 14.97 4.31 9.03
CA THR A 29 15.58 4.43 7.71
C THR A 29 14.65 5.16 6.74
N PHE A 30 15.28 5.86 5.79
CA PHE A 30 14.63 6.59 4.70
C PHE A 30 15.12 6.04 3.34
N ASP A 31 16.00 5.04 3.35
CA ASP A 31 16.52 4.42 2.15
C ASP A 31 15.50 3.40 1.62
N LEU A 32 14.95 3.70 0.44
CA LEU A 32 13.94 2.86 -0.18
C LEU A 32 14.46 1.45 -0.54
N GLN A 33 15.75 1.29 -0.82
CA GLN A 33 16.33 -0.02 -1.09
C GLN A 33 16.43 -0.85 0.18
N GLU A 34 16.82 -0.23 1.30
CA GLU A 34 16.84 -0.90 2.60
C GLU A 34 15.42 -1.32 3.01
N ILE A 35 14.45 -0.40 2.89
CA ILE A 35 13.05 -0.68 3.20
C ILE A 35 12.51 -1.82 2.34
N ALA A 36 12.83 -1.86 1.05
CA ALA A 36 12.41 -2.95 0.16
C ALA A 36 12.99 -4.31 0.59
N GLN A 37 14.22 -4.35 1.10
CA GLN A 37 14.84 -5.58 1.61
C GLN A 37 14.20 -6.08 2.91
N LEU A 38 13.68 -5.18 3.74
CA LEU A 38 12.95 -5.53 4.98
C LEU A 38 11.58 -6.14 4.70
N SER A 39 11.01 -5.93 3.50
CA SER A 39 9.71 -6.47 3.07
C SER A 39 8.61 -6.28 4.13
N PRO A 40 8.33 -5.03 4.57
CA PRO A 40 7.41 -4.77 5.68
C PRO A 40 5.99 -5.26 5.37
N GLU A 41 5.45 -6.08 6.27
CA GLU A 41 4.06 -6.56 6.18
C GLU A 41 3.12 -5.53 6.82
N ILE A 42 2.21 -4.97 6.01
CA ILE A 42 1.24 -3.95 6.41
C ILE A 42 0.07 -4.60 7.17
N LEU A 43 -0.28 -4.02 8.33
CA LEU A 43 -1.42 -4.47 9.13
C LEU A 43 -2.63 -3.53 8.97
N TYR A 44 -2.48 -2.27 9.36
CA TYR A 44 -3.56 -1.29 9.31
C TYR A 44 -3.03 0.15 9.36
N VAL A 45 -3.88 1.09 8.93
CA VAL A 45 -3.63 2.52 9.04
C VAL A 45 -3.88 2.97 10.48
N THR A 46 -2.91 3.68 11.07
CA THR A 46 -2.99 4.23 12.43
C THR A 46 -3.35 5.71 12.43
N ASN A 47 -2.88 6.46 11.43
CA ASN A 47 -3.23 7.86 11.21
C ASN A 47 -3.26 8.14 9.70
N GLU A 48 -4.13 9.05 9.26
CA GLU A 48 -4.29 9.38 7.84
C GLU A 48 -3.49 10.62 7.42
N ASP A 49 -3.19 11.54 8.35
CA ASP A 49 -2.41 12.76 8.07
C ASP A 49 -1.46 13.15 9.24
N PRO A 50 -0.12 13.01 9.08
CA PRO A 50 0.52 12.28 7.97
C PRO A 50 0.10 10.81 8.00
N LEU A 51 0.19 10.12 6.85
CA LEU A 51 -0.18 8.71 6.78
C LEU A 51 0.82 7.88 7.61
N VAL A 52 0.31 7.23 8.66
CA VAL A 52 1.07 6.32 9.52
C VAL A 52 0.45 4.94 9.44
N ILE A 53 1.25 3.96 9.04
CA ILE A 53 0.85 2.57 8.85
C ILE A 53 1.58 1.71 9.88
N SER A 54 0.81 0.89 10.59
CA SER A 54 1.36 -0.15 11.45
C SER A 54 1.76 -1.36 10.60
N CYS A 55 2.99 -1.82 10.77
CA CYS A 55 3.53 -3.02 10.15
C CYS A 55 3.84 -4.07 11.23
N VAL A 56 3.96 -5.34 10.85
CA VAL A 56 4.24 -6.44 11.81
C VAL A 56 5.47 -6.15 12.66
N ASN A 57 6.56 -5.66 12.05
CA ASN A 57 7.85 -5.44 12.72
C ASN A 57 8.16 -3.95 12.96
N GLY A 58 7.23 -3.02 12.70
CA GLY A 58 7.56 -1.61 12.80
C GLY A 58 6.46 -0.66 12.38
N THR A 59 6.83 0.55 12.01
CA THR A 59 5.91 1.60 11.58
C THR A 59 6.43 2.28 10.33
N MET A 60 5.53 2.54 9.38
CA MET A 60 5.80 3.27 8.15
C MET A 60 5.10 4.63 8.20
N GLU A 61 5.83 5.71 7.92
CA GLU A 61 5.32 7.07 7.89
C GLU A 61 5.53 7.67 6.50
N LEU A 62 4.45 8.24 5.94
CA LEU A 62 4.38 8.69 4.56
C LEU A 62 3.79 10.11 4.49
N ILE A 63 4.39 10.97 3.67
CA ILE A 63 3.83 12.25 3.25
C ILE A 63 3.95 12.33 1.73
N TYR A 64 2.82 12.48 1.06
CA TYR A 64 2.70 12.52 -0.40
C TYR A 64 1.47 13.36 -0.77
N GLU A 65 1.36 13.76 -2.04
CA GLU A 65 0.23 14.56 -2.52
C GLU A 65 -0.95 13.69 -2.96
N SER A 66 -0.69 12.65 -3.75
CA SER A 66 -1.72 11.72 -4.21
C SER A 66 -1.17 10.32 -4.48
N ILE A 67 -2.06 9.34 -4.61
CA ILE A 67 -1.73 7.95 -4.94
C ILE A 67 -2.31 7.59 -6.30
N LEU A 68 -1.51 6.90 -7.11
CA LEU A 68 -1.99 6.16 -8.27
C LEU A 68 -1.84 4.66 -8.02
N ILE A 69 -2.86 3.89 -8.39
CA ILE A 69 -2.88 2.43 -8.22
C ILE A 69 -2.99 1.79 -9.59
N ALA A 70 -2.18 0.77 -9.83
CA ALA A 70 -2.25 -0.08 -10.99
C ALA A 70 -2.14 -1.56 -10.58
N LEU A 71 -2.64 -2.48 -11.42
CA LEU A 71 -2.28 -3.89 -11.32
C LEU A 71 -0.83 -4.10 -11.80
N SER A 72 -0.18 -5.19 -11.40
CA SER A 72 1.19 -5.51 -11.80
C SER A 72 1.50 -5.43 -13.31
N PRO A 73 0.56 -5.68 -14.24
CA PRO A 73 0.78 -5.43 -15.67
C PRO A 73 0.81 -3.95 -16.08
N GLY A 74 0.67 -3.00 -15.15
CA GLY A 74 0.62 -1.56 -15.39
C GLY A 74 -0.76 -1.03 -15.75
N ILE A 75 -1.82 -1.80 -15.51
CA ILE A 75 -3.19 -1.38 -15.79
C ILE A 75 -3.69 -0.52 -14.63
N ASN A 76 -3.94 0.76 -14.88
CA ASN A 76 -4.45 1.68 -13.86
C ASN A 76 -5.81 1.20 -13.32
N VAL A 77 -5.99 1.36 -12.01
CA VAL A 77 -7.18 0.95 -11.28
C VAL A 77 -7.78 2.17 -10.60
N SER A 78 -9.05 2.45 -10.88
CA SER A 78 -9.79 3.51 -10.20
C SER A 78 -10.33 3.05 -8.84
N TYR A 79 -10.78 4.00 -8.02
CA TYR A 79 -11.48 3.68 -6.78
C TYR A 79 -12.77 2.88 -7.01
N GLU A 80 -13.49 3.17 -8.10
CA GLU A 80 -14.70 2.43 -8.49
C GLU A 80 -14.35 0.98 -8.83
N ASP A 81 -13.27 0.75 -9.58
CA ASP A 81 -12.78 -0.60 -9.92
C ASP A 81 -12.42 -1.39 -8.65
N LEU A 82 -11.76 -0.76 -7.67
CA LEU A 82 -11.44 -1.38 -6.37
C LEU A 82 -12.72 -1.80 -5.63
N THR A 83 -13.71 -0.90 -5.58
CA THR A 83 -14.97 -1.12 -4.86
C THR A 83 -15.80 -2.23 -5.50
N ASP A 84 -15.88 -2.22 -6.83
CA ASP A 84 -16.54 -3.26 -7.62
C ASP A 84 -15.85 -4.62 -7.42
N ALA A 85 -14.52 -4.64 -7.51
CA ALA A 85 -13.75 -5.86 -7.31
C ALA A 85 -13.94 -6.41 -5.90
N ASN A 86 -13.96 -5.56 -4.87
CA ASN A 86 -14.22 -5.95 -3.49
C ASN A 86 -15.64 -6.53 -3.33
N THR A 87 -16.64 -5.85 -3.86
CA THR A 87 -18.05 -6.29 -3.81
C THR A 87 -18.23 -7.66 -4.48
N ARG A 88 -17.67 -7.86 -5.67
CA ARG A 88 -17.71 -9.15 -6.39
C ARG A 88 -17.03 -10.26 -5.60
N TYR A 89 -15.91 -9.96 -4.93
CA TYR A 89 -15.19 -10.94 -4.13
C TYR A 89 -16.05 -11.45 -2.96
N TRP A 90 -16.60 -10.55 -2.16
CA TRP A 90 -17.40 -10.92 -0.99
C TRP A 90 -18.75 -11.54 -1.36
N ASN A 91 -19.38 -11.10 -2.45
CA ASN A 91 -20.64 -11.69 -2.91
C ASN A 91 -20.46 -13.12 -3.41
N ARG A 92 -19.32 -13.45 -4.04
CA ARG A 92 -19.01 -14.82 -4.49
C ARG A 92 -18.91 -15.82 -3.35
N ILE A 93 -18.48 -15.39 -2.17
CA ILE A 93 -18.30 -16.27 -0.99
C ILE A 93 -19.65 -16.54 -0.28
N ARG A 94 -20.69 -15.76 -0.59
CA ARG A 94 -22.02 -15.89 0.02
C ARG A 94 -23.01 -16.77 -0.75
N THR A 95 -22.60 -17.35 -1.87
CA THR A 95 -23.37 -18.28 -2.73
C THR A 95 -22.67 -19.62 -2.82
#